data_AF-A0A2Z6RQA3-F1
#
_entry.id   AF-A0A2Z6RQA3-F1
#
_cell.length_a   1.000
_cell.length_b   1.000
_cell.length_c   1.000
_cell.angle_alpha   90.00
_cell.angle_beta   90.00
_cell.angle_gamma   90.00
#
_symmetry.space_group_name_H-M   'P 1'
#
loop_
_entity.id
_entity.type
_entity.pdbx_description
1 polymer ?
#
loop_
_entity_poly.entity_id
_entity_poly.type
_entity_poly.pdbx_seq_one_letter_code
_entity_poly.pdbx_strand_id
1 'polypeptide(L)'
;MAIRRKHITHAQAIYIVNTILLPRLEYRLKITIWEDGKYEEIFRPVMKEVKYKTRLPSNCHDNILLHSAQGKLKNLWRNQVGAQITEFLVTLNSKSKQADILKMRLKKAQLKLNITTCILLMEPDVTVPNKIQNNYAYNVMRKAHDYLFKFQPLAESEEWEIQIIGPSIRNFVYQQAPKMCKKDKELIIRKAAAFSIHGVLQLVTQDASGTLTWLQICDINKRPARGRIPRWFTLLRNLIQNAHDLENYYITSAKPNNKKRDSDINEKN
;
A
#
# COMPACT_ATOMS: atom_id res chain seq x y z
N MET A 1 13.89 35.02 -2.61
CA MET A 1 13.40 34.72 -3.98
C MET A 1 13.46 36.00 -4.83
N ALA A 2 13.59 35.90 -6.16
CA ALA A 2 13.69 37.05 -7.08
C ALA A 2 12.46 37.98 -7.11
N ILE A 3 11.33 37.56 -6.53
CA ILE A 3 10.05 38.29 -6.53
C ILE A 3 10.01 39.41 -5.47
N ARG A 4 10.77 39.30 -4.38
CA ARG A 4 10.73 40.25 -3.26
C ARG A 4 10.95 41.70 -3.71
N ARG A 5 11.96 41.89 -4.56
CA ARG A 5 12.44 43.20 -5.05
C ARG A 5 11.65 43.73 -6.26
N LYS A 6 10.75 42.94 -6.85
CA LYS A 6 9.97 43.38 -8.01
C LYS A 6 8.73 44.18 -7.57
N HIS A 7 8.45 45.28 -8.26
CA HIS A 7 7.21 46.05 -8.14
C HIS A 7 6.06 45.28 -8.81
N ILE A 8 5.53 44.27 -8.11
CA ILE A 8 4.34 43.53 -8.52
C ILE A 8 3.29 43.60 -7.42
N THR A 9 2.02 43.59 -7.81
CA THR A 9 0.89 43.56 -6.87
C THR A 9 0.77 42.19 -6.20
N HIS A 10 0.06 42.13 -5.08
CA HIS A 10 -0.20 40.86 -4.40
C HIS A 10 -0.95 39.87 -5.30
N ALA A 11 -1.93 40.35 -6.08
CA ALA A 11 -2.68 39.54 -7.03
C ALA A 11 -1.77 38.96 -8.12
N GLN A 12 -0.84 39.75 -8.66
CA GLN A 12 0.16 39.26 -9.62
C GLN A 12 1.09 38.21 -8.98
N ALA A 13 1.50 38.41 -7.72
CA ALA A 13 2.32 37.43 -7.01
C ALA A 13 1.59 36.09 -6.83
N ILE A 14 0.32 36.13 -6.37
CA ILE A 14 -0.52 34.93 -6.23
C ILE A 14 -0.74 34.24 -7.58
N TYR A 15 -1.00 35.01 -8.64
CA TYR A 15 -1.15 34.49 -9.99
C TYR A 15 0.12 33.75 -10.46
N ILE A 16 1.30 34.35 -10.29
CA ILE A 16 2.58 33.71 -10.65
C ILE A 16 2.76 32.40 -9.87
N VAL A 17 2.43 32.39 -8.57
CA VAL A 17 2.53 31.16 -7.77
C VAL A 17 1.57 30.09 -8.30
N ASN A 18 0.30 30.43 -8.50
CA ASN A 18 -0.73 29.48 -8.89
C ASN A 18 -0.57 28.95 -10.33
N THR A 19 -0.13 29.81 -11.25
CA THR A 19 -0.14 29.52 -12.69
C THR A 19 1.23 29.08 -13.21
N ILE A 20 2.32 29.45 -12.54
CA ILE A 20 3.69 29.14 -13.02
C ILE A 20 4.41 28.23 -12.03
N LEU A 21 4.49 28.62 -10.76
CA LEU A 21 5.30 27.89 -9.79
C LEU A 21 4.70 26.53 -9.45
N LEU A 22 3.40 26.50 -9.10
CA LEU A 22 2.74 25.26 -8.71
C LEU A 22 2.74 24.22 -9.84
N PRO A 23 2.39 24.54 -11.10
CA PRO A 23 2.46 23.56 -12.18
C PRO A 23 3.89 23.03 -12.44
N ARG A 24 4.91 23.89 -12.30
CA ARG A 24 6.32 23.46 -12.43
C ARG A 24 6.72 22.52 -11.31
N LEU A 25 6.32 22.81 -10.07
CA LEU A 25 6.55 21.91 -8.94
C LEU A 25 5.77 20.61 -9.12
N GLU A 26 4.52 20.68 -9.57
CA GLU A 26 3.67 19.52 -9.79
C GLU A 26 4.29 18.54 -10.79
N TYR A 27 4.78 19.05 -11.91
CA TYR A 27 5.49 18.26 -12.89
C TYR A 27 6.77 17.61 -12.31
N ARG A 28 7.59 18.37 -11.57
CA ARG A 28 8.84 17.86 -10.97
C ARG A 28 8.58 16.82 -9.88
N LEU A 29 7.48 16.96 -9.15
CA LEU A 29 7.11 16.09 -8.04
C LEU A 29 6.17 14.96 -8.43
N LYS A 30 5.78 14.87 -9.71
CA LYS A 30 4.78 13.94 -10.23
C LYS A 30 4.92 12.51 -9.67
N ILE A 31 6.13 11.95 -9.73
CA ILE A 31 6.41 10.57 -9.30
C ILE A 31 6.94 10.45 -7.86
N THR A 32 6.89 11.52 -7.08
CA THR A 32 7.46 11.58 -5.73
C THR A 32 6.38 11.89 -4.72
N ILE A 33 6.29 11.07 -3.67
CA ILE A 33 5.40 11.30 -2.54
C ILE A 33 6.22 11.59 -1.29
N TRP A 34 5.90 12.74 -0.69
CA TRP A 34 6.45 13.18 0.57
C TRP A 34 5.40 13.17 1.70
N GLU A 35 5.92 13.27 2.91
CA GLU A 35 5.15 13.63 4.09
C GLU A 35 4.71 15.10 3.99
N ASP A 36 3.57 15.44 4.62
CA ASP A 36 2.94 16.76 4.45
C ASP A 36 3.87 17.89 4.91
N GLY A 37 4.58 17.69 6.02
CA GLY A 37 5.56 18.65 6.54
C GLY A 37 6.69 18.99 5.57
N LYS A 38 7.05 18.08 4.64
CA LYS A 38 8.09 18.36 3.65
C LYS A 38 7.62 19.30 2.55
N TYR A 39 6.36 19.19 2.13
CA TYR A 39 5.76 20.14 1.21
C TYR A 39 5.69 21.54 1.84
N GLU A 40 5.32 21.62 3.12
CA GLU A 40 5.29 22.88 3.86
C GLU A 40 6.67 23.51 4.00
N GLU A 41 7.70 22.72 4.32
CA GLU A 41 9.08 23.19 4.40
C GLU A 41 9.54 23.85 3.08
N ILE A 42 9.26 23.19 1.95
CA ILE A 42 9.65 23.67 0.62
C ILE A 42 8.83 24.89 0.20
N PHE A 43 7.56 24.96 0.59
CA PHE A 43 6.67 26.06 0.22
C PHE A 43 6.79 27.27 1.17
N ARG A 44 7.39 27.10 2.35
CA ARG A 44 7.58 28.15 3.36
C ARG A 44 8.20 29.44 2.83
N PRO A 45 9.25 29.42 1.97
CA PRO A 45 9.81 30.65 1.39
C PRO A 45 8.80 31.38 0.50
N VAL A 46 8.00 30.65 -0.28
CA VAL A 46 6.93 31.22 -1.12
C VAL A 46 5.89 31.90 -0.25
N MET A 47 5.45 31.23 0.80
CA MET A 47 4.46 31.76 1.73
C MET A 47 4.92 33.07 2.39
N LYS A 48 6.19 33.13 2.83
CA LYS A 48 6.78 34.36 3.38
C LYS A 48 6.75 35.53 2.39
N GLU A 49 7.07 35.28 1.12
CA GLU A 49 7.07 36.31 0.08
C GLU A 49 5.65 36.79 -0.24
N VAL A 50 4.67 35.87 -0.29
CA VAL A 50 3.26 36.24 -0.51
C VAL A 50 2.73 37.08 0.65
N LYS A 51 2.97 36.69 1.90
CA LYS A 51 2.58 37.48 3.09
C LYS A 51 3.16 38.89 3.05
N TYR A 52 4.43 39.01 2.68
CA TYR A 52 5.07 40.32 2.53
C TYR A 52 4.37 41.18 1.47
N LYS A 53 4.02 40.60 0.31
CA LYS A 53 3.31 41.32 -0.77
C LYS A 53 1.86 41.68 -0.42
N THR A 54 1.19 40.87 0.40
CA THR A 54 -0.16 41.16 0.91
C THR A 54 -0.17 42.06 2.13
N ARG A 55 1.00 42.52 2.61
CA ARG A 55 1.16 43.30 3.85
C ARG A 55 0.61 42.58 5.09
N LEU A 56 0.59 41.25 5.06
CA LEU A 56 0.23 40.45 6.22
C LEU A 56 1.44 40.28 7.13
N PRO A 57 1.24 40.30 8.46
CA PRO A 57 2.28 39.94 9.42
C PRO A 57 2.87 38.56 9.12
N SER A 58 4.17 38.36 9.36
CA SER A 58 4.84 37.08 9.08
C SER A 58 4.28 35.93 9.92
N ASN A 59 3.75 36.22 11.12
CA ASN A 59 3.11 35.29 12.04
C ASN A 59 1.61 35.05 11.75
N CYS A 60 1.03 35.77 10.78
CA CYS A 60 -0.34 35.56 10.34
C CYS A 60 -0.56 34.11 9.91
N HIS A 61 -1.69 33.49 10.25
CA HIS A 61 -1.97 32.12 9.87
C HIS A 61 -2.12 31.96 8.34
N ASP A 62 -1.51 30.93 7.75
CA ASP A 62 -1.46 30.71 6.29
C ASP A 62 -2.85 30.54 5.67
N ASN A 63 -3.81 30.02 6.44
CA ASN A 63 -5.21 29.84 6.04
C ASN A 63 -5.84 31.10 5.44
N ILE A 64 -5.47 32.30 5.88
CA ILE A 64 -5.99 33.56 5.30
C ILE A 64 -5.63 33.68 3.81
N LEU A 65 -4.42 33.26 3.45
CA LEU A 65 -3.97 33.25 2.05
C LEU A 65 -4.55 32.06 1.28
N LEU A 66 -4.69 30.91 1.93
CA LEU A 66 -5.16 29.68 1.29
C LEU A 66 -6.68 29.63 1.10
N HIS A 67 -7.44 30.45 1.82
CA HIS A 67 -8.89 30.47 1.73
C HIS A 67 -9.35 31.04 0.37
N SER A 68 -10.30 30.35 -0.26
CA SER A 68 -10.79 30.67 -1.61
C SER A 68 -11.49 32.03 -1.70
N ALA A 69 -12.11 32.50 -0.61
CA ALA A 69 -12.76 33.81 -0.59
C ALA A 69 -11.79 34.99 -0.36
N GLN A 70 -10.59 34.73 0.17
CA GLN A 70 -9.65 35.77 0.57
C GLN A 70 -8.42 35.77 -0.33
N GLY A 71 -7.41 34.96 -0.02
CA GLY A 71 -6.14 34.99 -0.74
C GLY A 71 -6.09 34.18 -2.03
N LYS A 72 -6.98 33.21 -2.24
CA LYS A 72 -7.01 32.34 -3.44
C LYS A 72 -5.66 31.67 -3.78
N LEU A 73 -4.72 31.62 -2.82
CA LEU A 73 -3.44 30.96 -3.00
C LEU A 73 -3.68 29.45 -2.90
N LYS A 74 -3.30 28.70 -3.92
CA LYS A 74 -3.45 27.25 -3.83
C LYS A 74 -2.37 26.67 -2.92
N ASN A 75 -2.77 25.68 -2.12
CA ASN A 75 -1.85 24.96 -1.26
C ASN A 75 -1.08 23.92 -2.07
N LEU A 76 0.26 23.92 -1.97
CA LEU A 76 1.12 22.99 -2.71
C LEU A 76 0.79 21.52 -2.40
N TRP A 77 0.71 21.15 -1.12
CA TRP A 77 0.47 19.75 -0.75
C TRP A 77 -0.91 19.29 -1.22
N ARG A 78 -1.95 20.12 -1.07
CA ARG A 78 -3.32 19.78 -1.49
C ARG A 78 -3.40 19.56 -2.99
N ASN A 79 -2.81 20.48 -3.76
CA ASN A 79 -2.76 20.36 -5.21
C ASN A 79 -2.00 19.11 -5.63
N GLN A 80 -0.81 18.87 -5.05
CA GLN A 80 0.03 17.75 -5.43
C GLN A 80 -0.64 16.41 -5.13
N VAL A 81 -1.09 16.22 -3.89
CA VAL A 81 -1.71 14.97 -3.46
C VAL A 81 -3.01 14.74 -4.24
N GLY A 82 -3.82 15.78 -4.45
CA GLY A 82 -5.01 15.71 -5.28
C GLY A 82 -4.70 15.25 -6.69
N ALA A 83 -3.76 15.91 -7.39
CA ALA A 83 -3.36 15.55 -8.74
C ALA A 83 -2.84 14.11 -8.83
N GLN A 84 -2.00 13.68 -7.89
CA GLN A 84 -1.44 12.33 -7.85
C GLN A 84 -2.50 11.25 -7.62
N ILE A 85 -3.43 11.47 -6.70
CA ILE A 85 -4.54 10.55 -6.44
C ILE A 85 -5.47 10.49 -7.65
N THR A 86 -5.82 11.63 -8.25
CA THR A 86 -6.64 11.67 -9.46
C THR A 86 -5.98 10.93 -10.62
N GLU A 87 -4.69 11.19 -10.90
CA GLU A 87 -3.98 10.48 -11.96
C GLU A 87 -3.90 8.98 -11.68
N PHE A 88 -3.64 8.59 -10.43
CA PHE A 88 -3.63 7.18 -10.01
C PHE A 88 -4.97 6.51 -10.28
N LEU A 89 -6.10 7.13 -9.89
CA LEU A 89 -7.44 6.59 -10.10
C LEU A 89 -7.79 6.49 -11.59
N VAL A 90 -7.49 7.54 -12.38
CA VAL A 90 -7.71 7.53 -13.83
C VAL A 90 -6.90 6.41 -14.48
N THR A 91 -5.62 6.28 -14.10
CA THR A 91 -4.74 5.24 -14.65
C THR A 91 -5.22 3.84 -14.26
N LEU A 92 -5.57 3.62 -12.98
CA LEU A 92 -6.02 2.34 -12.45
C LEU A 92 -7.28 1.83 -13.17
N ASN A 93 -8.17 2.74 -13.56
CA ASN A 93 -9.40 2.43 -14.29
C ASN A 93 -9.23 2.38 -15.82
N SER A 94 -8.04 2.70 -16.34
CA SER A 94 -7.78 2.69 -17.78
C SER A 94 -7.38 1.30 -18.29
N LYS A 95 -7.62 1.03 -19.58
CA LYS A 95 -7.15 -0.19 -20.28
C LYS A 95 -5.82 0.06 -21.00
N SER A 96 -4.85 0.66 -20.32
CA SER A 96 -3.56 1.06 -20.89
C SER A 96 -2.41 0.21 -20.35
N LYS A 97 -1.29 0.13 -21.10
CA LYS A 97 -0.05 -0.50 -20.59
C LYS A 97 0.44 0.15 -19.29
N GLN A 98 0.17 1.44 -19.10
CA GLN A 98 0.48 2.14 -17.86
C GLN A 98 -0.35 1.62 -16.68
N ALA A 99 -1.63 1.28 -16.91
CA ALA A 99 -2.47 0.62 -15.92
C ALA A 99 -1.90 -0.74 -15.52
N ASP A 100 -1.44 -1.54 -16.48
CA ASP A 100 -0.84 -2.85 -16.20
C ASP A 100 0.41 -2.71 -15.32
N ILE A 101 1.28 -1.76 -15.64
CA ILE A 101 2.49 -1.47 -14.83
C ILE A 101 2.10 -1.02 -13.42
N LEU A 102 1.08 -0.18 -13.30
CA LEU A 102 0.58 0.29 -12.01
C LEU A 102 0.03 -0.87 -11.17
N LYS A 103 -0.82 -1.73 -11.77
CA LYS A 103 -1.35 -2.94 -11.13
C LYS A 103 -0.24 -3.91 -10.72
N MET A 104 0.74 -4.16 -11.58
CA MET A 104 1.92 -4.99 -11.25
C MET A 104 2.71 -4.43 -10.06
N ARG A 105 2.88 -3.11 -9.97
CA ARG A 105 3.55 -2.47 -8.82
C ARG A 105 2.74 -2.63 -7.54
N LEU A 106 1.41 -2.52 -7.61
CA LEU A 106 0.53 -2.79 -6.47
C LEU A 106 0.59 -4.27 -6.05
N LYS A 107 0.52 -5.22 -6.99
CA LYS A 107 0.71 -6.66 -6.71
C LYS A 107 2.08 -6.95 -6.08
N LYS A 108 3.14 -6.29 -6.55
CA LYS A 108 4.47 -6.41 -5.94
C LYS A 108 4.50 -5.94 -4.49
N ALA A 109 3.78 -4.85 -4.17
CA ALA A 109 3.62 -4.42 -2.78
C ALA A 109 2.79 -5.43 -1.97
N GLN A 110 1.69 -5.91 -2.55
CA GLN A 110 0.79 -6.89 -1.95
C GLN A 110 1.54 -8.16 -1.52
N LEU A 111 2.33 -8.73 -2.43
CA LEU A 111 3.20 -9.88 -2.16
C LEU A 111 4.21 -9.58 -1.05
N LYS A 112 4.90 -8.42 -1.12
CA LYS A 112 5.89 -8.02 -0.11
C LYS A 112 5.30 -7.85 1.29
N LEU A 113 4.03 -7.45 1.39
CA LEU A 113 3.32 -7.25 2.64
C LEU A 113 2.52 -8.48 3.09
N ASN A 114 2.58 -9.57 2.33
CA ASN A 114 1.83 -10.80 2.56
C ASN A 114 0.32 -10.56 2.71
N ILE A 115 -0.25 -9.77 1.81
CA ILE A 115 -1.67 -9.47 1.76
C ILE A 115 -2.28 -10.38 0.69
N THR A 116 -3.18 -11.27 1.07
CA THR A 116 -3.73 -12.28 0.13
C THR A 116 -5.02 -11.82 -0.54
N THR A 117 -5.66 -10.79 0.01
CA THR A 117 -6.84 -10.12 -0.54
C THR A 117 -6.45 -8.86 -1.32
N CYS A 118 -7.44 -8.18 -1.90
CA CYS A 118 -7.22 -6.94 -2.64
C CYS A 118 -6.53 -5.86 -1.79
N ILE A 119 -5.32 -5.44 -2.23
CA ILE A 119 -4.52 -4.41 -1.54
C ILE A 119 -5.24 -3.06 -1.43
N LEU A 120 -6.15 -2.73 -2.36
CA LEU A 120 -6.92 -1.49 -2.35
C LEU A 120 -7.98 -1.46 -1.24
N LEU A 121 -8.45 -2.63 -0.81
CA LEU A 121 -9.45 -2.78 0.25
C LEU A 121 -8.83 -2.92 1.63
N MET A 122 -7.51 -2.96 1.70
CA MET A 122 -6.81 -3.21 2.95
C MET A 122 -6.91 -2.00 3.88
N GLU A 123 -7.37 -2.23 5.10
CA GLU A 123 -7.19 -1.25 6.17
C GLU A 123 -5.74 -1.23 6.64
N PRO A 124 -5.08 -0.07 6.67
CA PRO A 124 -3.69 0.02 7.10
C PRO A 124 -3.57 -0.32 8.59
N ASP A 125 -2.96 -1.45 8.88
CA ASP A 125 -2.54 -1.82 10.23
C ASP A 125 -1.05 -1.52 10.46
N VAL A 126 -0.55 -1.80 11.66
CA VAL A 126 0.86 -1.57 12.04
C VAL A 126 1.89 -2.37 11.24
N THR A 127 1.50 -3.44 10.55
CA THR A 127 2.41 -4.23 9.71
C THR A 127 2.51 -3.65 8.29
N VAL A 128 1.59 -2.75 7.93
CA VAL A 128 1.55 -2.01 6.67
C VAL A 128 2.40 -0.75 6.82
N PRO A 129 3.54 -0.65 6.10
CA PRO A 129 4.37 0.53 6.19
C PRO A 129 3.69 1.72 5.50
N ASN A 130 3.89 2.93 6.03
CA ASN A 130 3.38 4.15 5.39
C ASN A 130 4.02 4.42 4.01
N LYS A 131 5.18 3.80 3.73
CA LYS A 131 5.89 3.96 2.47
C LYS A 131 6.66 2.69 2.10
N ILE A 132 6.67 2.37 0.81
CA ILE A 132 7.57 1.38 0.22
C ILE A 132 8.53 2.09 -0.74
N GLN A 133 9.82 1.87 -0.54
CA GLN A 133 10.85 2.40 -1.44
C GLN A 133 10.64 1.90 -2.86
N ASN A 134 10.78 2.81 -3.83
CA ASN A 134 10.64 2.53 -5.27
C ASN A 134 9.27 1.96 -5.69
N ASN A 135 8.21 2.20 -4.90
CA ASN A 135 6.85 1.83 -5.27
C ASN A 135 5.90 3.04 -5.18
N TYR A 136 5.91 3.86 -6.23
CA TYR A 136 5.05 5.04 -6.33
C TYR A 136 3.56 4.69 -6.19
N ALA A 137 3.07 3.66 -6.91
CA ALA A 137 1.66 3.28 -6.90
C ALA A 137 1.15 2.95 -5.48
N TYR A 138 1.93 2.14 -4.74
CA TYR A 138 1.61 1.84 -3.35
C TYR A 138 1.63 3.11 -2.48
N ASN A 139 2.61 3.98 -2.66
CA ASN A 139 2.72 5.20 -1.86
C ASN A 139 1.54 6.15 -2.13
N VAL A 140 1.04 6.25 -3.38
CA VAL A 140 -0.15 7.05 -3.71
C VAL A 140 -1.38 6.46 -3.03
N MET A 141 -1.60 5.16 -3.19
CA MET A 141 -2.70 4.44 -2.56
C MET A 141 -2.68 4.61 -1.03
N ARG A 142 -1.51 4.43 -0.40
CA ARG A 142 -1.34 4.60 1.04
C ARG A 142 -1.61 6.03 1.49
N LYS A 143 -1.17 7.02 0.71
CA LYS A 143 -1.46 8.44 0.96
C LYS A 143 -2.95 8.73 0.82
N ALA A 144 -3.64 8.15 -0.17
CA ALA A 144 -5.08 8.29 -0.31
C ALA A 144 -5.84 7.77 0.93
N HIS A 145 -5.40 6.64 1.50
CA HIS A 145 -5.95 6.17 2.78
C HIS A 145 -5.72 7.14 3.95
N ASP A 146 -4.57 7.83 4.02
CA ASP A 146 -4.33 8.87 5.04
C ASP A 146 -5.34 10.03 4.93
N TYR A 147 -5.88 10.26 3.73
CA TYR A 147 -6.93 11.24 3.45
C TYR A 147 -8.35 10.63 3.44
N LEU A 148 -8.52 9.44 4.03
CA LEU A 148 -9.81 8.77 4.20
C LEU A 148 -10.52 8.38 2.89
N PHE A 149 -9.79 8.30 1.77
CA PHE A 149 -10.34 7.72 0.55
C PHE A 149 -10.60 6.22 0.75
N LYS A 150 -11.80 5.78 0.36
CA LYS A 150 -12.19 4.37 0.34
C LYS A 150 -12.24 3.89 -1.11
N PHE A 151 -11.50 2.84 -1.42
CA PHE A 151 -11.57 2.20 -2.73
C PHE A 151 -12.69 1.17 -2.74
N GLN A 152 -13.43 1.09 -3.84
CA GLN A 152 -14.48 0.10 -4.06
C GLN A 152 -14.29 -0.48 -5.47
N PRO A 153 -13.69 -1.68 -5.59
CA PRO A 153 -13.62 -2.39 -6.86
C PRO A 153 -15.03 -2.66 -7.39
N LEU A 154 -15.29 -2.31 -8.66
CA LEU A 154 -16.59 -2.49 -9.32
C LEU A 154 -16.86 -3.95 -9.74
N ALA A 155 -15.81 -4.77 -9.81
CA ALA A 155 -15.91 -6.19 -10.11
C ALA A 155 -15.25 -7.00 -8.99
N GLU A 156 -15.78 -8.19 -8.71
CA GLU A 156 -15.12 -9.22 -7.90
C GLU A 156 -13.81 -9.56 -8.59
N SER A 157 -12.73 -8.96 -8.09
CA SER A 157 -11.46 -8.99 -8.77
C SER A 157 -10.66 -10.16 -8.24
N GLU A 158 -10.99 -11.36 -8.71
CA GLU A 158 -10.12 -12.55 -8.64
C GLU A 158 -8.67 -12.20 -9.04
N GLU A 159 -8.50 -11.20 -9.92
CA GLU A 159 -7.19 -10.67 -10.32
C GLU A 159 -6.34 -10.24 -9.11
N TRP A 160 -6.93 -9.73 -8.04
CA TRP A 160 -6.19 -9.26 -6.86
C TRP A 160 -5.98 -10.35 -5.81
N GLU A 161 -6.66 -11.48 -5.92
CA GLU A 161 -6.55 -12.53 -4.91
C GLU A 161 -5.30 -13.38 -5.16
N ILE A 162 -4.52 -13.58 -4.10
CA ILE A 162 -3.44 -14.56 -4.13
C ILE A 162 -4.09 -15.91 -3.84
N GLN A 163 -4.08 -16.79 -4.85
CA GLN A 163 -4.53 -18.17 -4.68
C GLN A 163 -3.63 -18.86 -3.64
N ILE A 164 -4.20 -19.12 -2.47
CA ILE A 164 -3.53 -19.81 -1.37
C ILE A 164 -4.38 -21.02 -0.96
N ILE A 165 -3.72 -22.02 -0.42
CA ILE A 165 -4.38 -23.17 0.21
C ILE A 165 -4.35 -22.92 1.73
N GLY A 166 -5.54 -22.87 2.34
CA GLY A 166 -5.71 -22.63 3.77
C GLY A 166 -5.58 -21.16 4.20
N PRO A 167 -5.42 -20.89 5.50
CA PRO A 167 -5.42 -19.53 6.03
C PRO A 167 -4.15 -18.78 5.62
N SER A 168 -4.27 -17.49 5.36
CA SER A 168 -3.11 -16.63 5.09
C SER A 168 -2.24 -16.50 6.34
N ILE A 169 -0.92 -16.42 6.14
CA ILE A 169 0.02 -16.23 7.26
C ILE A 169 -0.32 -15.00 8.08
N ARG A 170 -0.73 -13.92 7.41
CA ARG A 170 -1.16 -12.68 8.07
C ARG A 170 -2.34 -12.94 9.01
N ASN A 171 -3.43 -13.50 8.50
CA ASN A 171 -4.64 -13.73 9.31
C ASN A 171 -4.36 -14.71 10.44
N PHE A 172 -3.62 -15.78 10.16
CA PHE A 172 -3.22 -16.78 11.15
C PHE A 172 -2.40 -16.17 12.30
N VAL A 173 -1.37 -15.38 12.00
CA VAL A 173 -0.53 -14.74 13.04
C VAL A 173 -1.36 -13.79 13.91
N TYR A 174 -2.32 -13.07 13.32
CA TYR A 174 -3.19 -12.18 14.09
C TYR A 174 -4.17 -12.94 14.99
N GLN A 175 -4.71 -14.06 14.52
CA GLN A 175 -5.65 -14.90 15.26
C GLN A 175 -4.95 -15.69 16.38
N GLN A 176 -3.83 -16.35 16.08
CA GLN A 176 -3.16 -17.27 17.00
C GLN A 176 -2.23 -16.56 18.00
N ALA A 177 -1.80 -15.33 17.71
CA ALA A 177 -0.85 -14.60 18.55
C ALA A 177 -1.35 -13.20 18.95
N PRO A 178 -2.54 -13.05 19.57
CA PRO A 178 -3.09 -11.72 19.87
C PRO A 178 -2.15 -10.88 20.75
N LYS A 179 -1.53 -11.51 21.76
CA LYS A 179 -0.60 -10.88 22.73
C LYS A 179 0.81 -10.61 22.19
N MET A 180 1.18 -11.15 21.03
CA MET A 180 2.52 -10.95 20.46
C MET A 180 2.73 -9.49 20.06
N CYS A 181 3.95 -8.98 20.27
CA CYS A 181 4.26 -7.61 19.92
C CYS A 181 4.14 -7.38 18.40
N LYS A 182 3.71 -6.17 18.02
CA LYS A 182 3.44 -5.81 16.61
C LYS A 182 4.67 -5.98 15.71
N LYS A 183 5.87 -5.69 16.23
CA LYS A 183 7.15 -5.84 15.52
C LYS A 183 7.46 -7.30 15.17
N ASP A 184 7.16 -8.24 16.08
CA ASP A 184 7.38 -9.66 15.82
C ASP A 184 6.38 -10.20 14.79
N LYS A 185 5.11 -9.77 14.85
CA LYS A 185 4.11 -10.10 13.80
C LYS A 185 4.57 -9.61 12.42
N GLU A 186 4.99 -8.34 12.33
CA GLU A 186 5.51 -7.74 11.10
C GLU A 186 6.75 -8.50 10.58
N LEU A 187 7.67 -8.88 11.47
CA LEU A 187 8.86 -9.66 11.13
C LEU A 187 8.47 -11.00 10.50
N ILE A 188 7.56 -11.75 11.13
CA ILE A 188 7.08 -13.04 10.61
C ILE A 188 6.44 -12.86 9.23
N ILE A 189 5.46 -11.96 9.12
CA ILE A 189 4.67 -11.74 7.90
C ILE A 189 5.57 -11.36 6.72
N ARG A 190 6.49 -10.40 6.91
CA ARG A 190 7.37 -9.93 5.84
C ARG A 190 8.45 -10.93 5.46
N LYS A 191 9.00 -11.66 6.44
CA LYS A 191 10.02 -12.68 6.14
C LYS A 191 9.40 -13.88 5.45
N ALA A 192 8.21 -14.33 5.86
CA ALA A 192 7.46 -15.36 5.13
C ALA A 192 7.20 -14.98 3.68
N ALA A 193 6.73 -13.74 3.42
CA ALA A 193 6.55 -13.22 2.07
C ALA A 193 7.85 -13.19 1.25
N ALA A 194 8.99 -12.90 1.87
CA ALA A 194 10.28 -12.91 1.19
C ALA A 194 10.76 -14.32 0.78
N PHE A 195 10.11 -15.37 1.28
CA PHE A 195 10.28 -16.77 0.89
C PHE A 195 9.06 -17.29 0.10
N SER A 196 8.24 -16.39 -0.46
CA SER A 196 7.03 -16.74 -1.24
C SER A 196 6.04 -17.61 -0.46
N ILE A 197 6.01 -17.47 0.87
CA ILE A 197 5.11 -18.19 1.76
C ILE A 197 3.97 -17.26 2.14
N HIS A 198 2.77 -17.59 1.68
CA HIS A 198 1.56 -16.79 1.79
C HIS A 198 0.45 -17.49 2.59
N GLY A 199 0.39 -18.82 2.49
CA GLY A 199 -0.52 -19.68 3.26
C GLY A 199 0.21 -20.48 4.33
N VAL A 200 -0.47 -20.76 5.44
CA VAL A 200 0.09 -21.55 6.54
C VAL A 200 0.31 -23.00 6.13
N LEU A 201 -0.57 -23.57 5.31
CA LEU A 201 -0.48 -24.97 4.88
C LEU A 201 0.75 -25.23 3.99
N GLN A 202 1.37 -24.20 3.43
CA GLN A 202 2.65 -24.32 2.72
C GLN A 202 3.83 -24.70 3.65
N LEU A 203 3.63 -24.60 4.97
CA LEU A 203 4.63 -24.91 6.01
C LEU A 203 4.38 -26.24 6.72
N VAL A 204 3.35 -26.96 6.31
CA VAL A 204 2.93 -28.22 6.94
C VAL A 204 3.23 -29.37 5.97
N THR A 205 3.49 -30.57 6.50
CA THR A 205 3.61 -31.79 5.70
C THR A 205 2.28 -32.16 5.03
N GLN A 206 2.34 -33.00 3.98
CA GLN A 206 1.16 -33.36 3.18
C GLN A 206 0.04 -34.06 3.96
N ASP A 207 0.40 -34.71 5.06
CA ASP A 207 -0.46 -35.42 6.00
C ASP A 207 -0.89 -34.55 7.19
N ALA A 208 -0.54 -33.26 7.19
CA ALA A 208 -0.77 -32.33 8.29
C ALA A 208 -0.13 -32.72 9.65
N SER A 209 0.67 -33.79 9.70
CA SER A 209 1.21 -34.36 10.95
C SER A 209 2.37 -33.56 11.53
N GLY A 210 3.05 -32.75 10.72
CA GLY A 210 4.24 -32.03 11.11
C GLY A 210 4.48 -30.74 10.34
N THR A 211 5.44 -29.96 10.82
CA THR A 211 5.90 -28.74 10.16
C THR A 211 7.15 -29.01 9.33
N LEU A 212 7.21 -28.43 8.13
CA LEU A 212 8.41 -28.46 7.30
C LEU A 212 9.60 -27.86 8.08
N THR A 213 10.76 -28.45 7.86
CA THR A 213 12.03 -27.97 8.43
C THR A 213 12.56 -26.75 7.68
N TRP A 214 13.43 -25.98 8.32
CA TRP A 214 14.08 -24.83 7.69
C TRP A 214 14.88 -25.21 6.43
N LEU A 215 15.54 -26.38 6.46
CA LEU A 215 16.29 -26.94 5.34
C LEU A 215 15.37 -27.16 4.13
N GLN A 216 14.24 -27.85 4.34
CA GLN A 216 13.27 -28.11 3.28
C GLN A 216 12.72 -26.83 2.65
N ILE A 217 12.42 -25.81 3.46
CA ILE A 217 11.94 -24.51 2.94
C ILE A 217 13.01 -23.81 2.11
N CYS A 218 14.28 -23.89 2.52
CA CYS A 218 15.39 -23.34 1.76
C CYS A 218 15.56 -24.08 0.44
N ASP A 219 15.46 -25.41 0.43
CA ASP A 219 15.58 -26.24 -0.77
C ASP A 219 14.46 -25.94 -1.77
N ILE A 220 13.20 -25.87 -1.32
CA ILE A 220 12.03 -25.50 -2.14
C ILE A 220 12.23 -24.11 -2.77
N ASN A 221 12.80 -23.16 -2.00
CA ASN A 221 13.04 -21.80 -2.46
C ASN A 221 14.38 -21.62 -3.21
N LYS A 222 15.13 -22.70 -3.45
CA LYS A 222 16.46 -22.68 -4.08
C LYS A 222 17.42 -21.70 -3.39
N ARG A 223 17.45 -21.72 -2.05
CA ARG A 223 18.30 -20.85 -1.22
C ARG A 223 19.26 -21.67 -0.36
N PRO A 224 20.46 -21.14 -0.05
CA PRO A 224 21.39 -21.82 0.82
C PRO A 224 20.90 -21.80 2.28
N ALA A 225 20.78 -22.97 2.90
CA ALA A 225 20.42 -23.13 4.31
C ALA A 225 21.62 -22.92 5.27
N ARG A 226 22.44 -21.88 5.03
CA ARG A 226 23.66 -21.65 5.82
C ARG A 226 23.35 -20.89 7.12
N GLY A 227 23.92 -21.38 8.22
CA GLY A 227 23.92 -20.71 9.53
C GLY A 227 22.72 -21.04 10.42
N ARG A 228 22.49 -20.19 11.42
CA ARG A 228 21.46 -20.39 12.44
C ARG A 228 20.05 -20.23 11.85
N ILE A 229 19.12 -21.08 12.29
CA ILE A 229 17.69 -20.98 11.93
C ILE A 229 17.17 -19.57 12.28
N PRO A 230 16.51 -18.88 11.34
CA PRO A 230 16.01 -17.54 11.58
C PRO A 230 14.94 -17.49 12.69
N ARG A 231 15.03 -16.50 13.58
CA ARG A 231 14.07 -16.29 14.67
C ARG A 231 12.61 -16.21 14.19
N TRP A 232 12.35 -15.55 13.06
CA TRP A 232 11.00 -15.41 12.51
C TRP A 232 10.38 -16.77 12.19
N PHE A 233 11.19 -17.71 11.71
CA PHE A 233 10.75 -19.05 11.34
C PHE A 233 10.48 -19.88 12.59
N THR A 234 11.35 -19.82 13.60
CA THR A 234 11.12 -20.48 14.89
C THR A 234 9.84 -19.98 15.55
N LEU A 235 9.59 -18.67 15.56
CA LEU A 235 8.36 -18.09 16.10
C LEU A 235 7.12 -18.59 15.35
N LEU A 236 7.14 -18.54 14.01
CA LEU A 236 6.02 -19.02 13.20
C LEU A 236 5.78 -20.52 13.39
N ARG A 237 6.84 -21.33 13.44
CA ARG A 237 6.75 -22.77 13.69
C ARG A 237 6.12 -23.08 15.04
N ASN A 238 6.52 -22.39 16.09
CA ASN A 238 5.93 -22.55 17.42
C ASN A 238 4.44 -22.18 17.43
N LEU A 239 4.04 -21.13 16.69
CA LEU A 239 2.63 -20.77 16.55
C LEU A 239 1.83 -21.87 15.83
N ILE A 240 2.40 -22.47 14.79
CA ILE A 240 1.76 -23.57 14.06
C ILE A 240 1.64 -24.80 14.95
N GLN A 241 2.70 -25.19 15.66
CA GLN A 241 2.68 -26.37 16.54
C GLN A 241 1.69 -26.25 17.71
N ASN A 242 1.42 -25.02 18.18
CA ASN A 242 0.48 -24.77 19.26
C ASN A 242 -0.96 -24.53 18.77
N ALA A 243 -1.20 -24.51 17.45
CA ALA A 243 -2.52 -24.28 16.89
C ALA A 243 -3.31 -25.61 16.81
N HIS A 244 -4.36 -25.73 17.62
CA HIS A 244 -5.18 -26.94 17.71
C HIS A 244 -6.11 -27.15 16.50
N ASP A 245 -6.30 -26.14 15.64
CA ASP A 245 -7.31 -26.16 14.57
C ASP A 245 -6.74 -26.37 13.15
N LEU A 246 -5.47 -26.73 13.00
CA LEU A 246 -4.83 -26.83 11.68
C LEU A 246 -5.47 -27.90 10.78
N GLU A 247 -5.94 -29.01 11.36
CA GLU A 247 -6.63 -30.09 10.66
C GLU A 247 -7.95 -29.62 10.01
N ASN A 248 -8.66 -28.68 10.66
CA ASN A 248 -9.92 -28.12 10.14
C ASN A 248 -9.71 -27.35 8.83
N TYR A 249 -8.54 -26.71 8.66
CA TYR A 249 -8.20 -26.01 7.42
C TYR A 249 -7.87 -26.97 6.27
N TYR A 250 -7.35 -28.16 6.57
CA TYR A 250 -7.05 -29.19 5.57
C TYR A 250 -8.34 -29.76 4.96
N ILE A 251 -9.30 -30.12 5.82
CA ILE A 251 -10.61 -30.69 5.41
C ILE A 251 -11.40 -29.71 4.52
N THR A 252 -11.30 -28.41 4.79
CA THR A 252 -12.03 -27.38 4.03
C THR A 252 -11.43 -27.17 2.63
N SER A 253 -10.12 -27.36 2.46
CA SER A 253 -9.43 -27.27 1.15
C SER A 253 -9.56 -28.52 0.28
N ALA A 254 -9.86 -29.68 0.88
CA ALA A 254 -9.96 -30.97 0.20
C ALA A 254 -11.36 -31.31 -0.32
N LYS A 255 -12.40 -30.52 0.00
CA LYS A 255 -13.73 -30.70 -0.62
C LYS A 255 -13.64 -30.31 -2.10
N PRO A 256 -13.77 -31.26 -3.04
CA PRO A 256 -13.88 -30.91 -4.46
C PRO A 256 -15.15 -30.08 -4.64
N ASN A 257 -15.08 -29.04 -5.47
CA ASN A 257 -16.25 -28.37 -6.02
C ASN A 257 -16.99 -29.34 -6.98
N ASN A 258 -17.60 -30.40 -6.44
CA ASN A 258 -18.56 -31.22 -7.16
C ASN A 258 -19.93 -30.52 -7.15
N LYS A 259 -20.00 -29.37 -7.82
CA LYS A 259 -21.26 -28.76 -8.27
C LYS A 259 -21.03 -28.13 -9.64
N LYS A 260 -21.07 -29.00 -10.67
CA LYS A 260 -21.45 -28.78 -12.08
C LYS A 260 -20.64 -29.72 -12.96
N ARG A 261 -21.11 -30.96 -13.09
CA ARG A 261 -20.83 -31.78 -14.25
C ARG A 261 -21.81 -32.95 -14.38
N ASP A 262 -23.09 -32.70 -14.11
CA ASP A 262 -24.17 -33.66 -14.36
C ASP A 262 -25.42 -32.89 -14.83
N SER A 263 -25.35 -32.28 -16.02
CA SER A 263 -26.56 -31.78 -16.70
C SER A 263 -26.40 -31.60 -18.21
N ASP A 264 -25.42 -32.22 -18.88
CA ASP A 264 -25.24 -32.11 -20.34
C ASP A 264 -24.88 -33.47 -20.98
N ILE A 265 -25.52 -34.56 -20.57
CA ILE A 265 -25.57 -35.81 -21.36
C ILE A 265 -26.94 -36.46 -21.13
N ASN A 266 -27.97 -35.93 -21.77
CA ASN A 266 -29.15 -36.68 -22.23
C ASN A 266 -30.14 -35.71 -22.88
N GLU A 267 -29.84 -35.28 -24.09
CA GLU A 267 -30.86 -34.90 -25.08
C GLU A 267 -30.20 -34.88 -26.47
N LYS A 268 -30.14 -36.07 -27.07
CA LYS A 268 -30.08 -36.30 -28.52
C LYS A 268 -30.27 -37.80 -28.75
N ASN A 269 -31.53 -38.19 -28.87
CA ASN A 269 -32.04 -39.28 -29.70
C ASN A 269 -33.45 -38.90 -30.13
#